data_AF-A0A1F7AC75-F1
#
_entry.id   AF-A0A1F7AC75-F1
#
_cell.length_a   1.000
_cell.length_b   1.000
_cell.length_c   1.000
_cell.angle_alpha   90.00
_cell.angle_beta   90.00
_cell.angle_gamma   90.00
#
_symmetry.space_group_name_H-M   'P 1'
#
loop_
_entity.id
_entity.type
_entity.pdbx_description
1 polymer ?
#
loop_
_entity_poly.entity_id
_entity_poly.type
_entity_poly.pdbx_seq_one_letter_code
_entity_poly.pdbx_strand_id
1 'polypeptide(L)'
;MESQCILLFWLKSSKKCHLVKLFDNCALMDYFLGMTILDIIFQVEFGTASFRYYEKVFVRKYPKGWIETKKTIASTLKRAYAVQRTTLIDFLKPLGENVGLYKLDFAVAGTQMSPKASGNRVIFSLSNKDRIVTVLLIYGKDRLPKNMTETQWISQMVKDKYGL
;
A
#
# COMPACT_ATOMS: atom_id res chain seq x y z
N MET A 1 2.30 -16.62 -34.80
CA MET A 1 1.93 -17.52 -33.68
C MET A 1 2.94 -17.28 -32.59
N GLU A 2 2.67 -16.29 -31.74
CA GLU A 2 3.54 -15.95 -30.61
C GLU A 2 3.27 -16.92 -29.45
N SER A 3 4.31 -17.62 -29.04
CA SER A 3 4.30 -18.52 -27.90
C SER A 3 4.07 -17.71 -26.62
N GLN A 4 2.92 -17.92 -25.96
CA GLN A 4 2.65 -17.38 -24.63
C GLN A 4 3.53 -18.10 -23.60
N CYS A 5 4.59 -17.44 -23.12
CA CYS A 5 5.32 -17.93 -21.94
C CYS A 5 4.52 -17.61 -20.67
N ILE A 6 3.70 -18.56 -20.23
CA ILE A 6 3.10 -18.53 -18.90
C ILE A 6 4.15 -19.05 -17.90
N LEU A 7 4.86 -18.15 -17.22
CA LEU A 7 5.70 -18.51 -16.09
C LEU A 7 4.82 -18.64 -14.84
N LEU A 8 4.37 -19.86 -14.53
CA LEU A 8 3.67 -20.19 -13.29
C LEU A 8 4.65 -20.22 -12.11
N PHE A 9 4.73 -19.13 -11.34
CA PHE A 9 5.43 -19.15 -10.05
C PHE A 9 4.55 -19.80 -8.97
N TRP A 10 4.95 -21.00 -8.53
CA TRP A 10 4.29 -21.75 -7.46
C TRP A 10 4.79 -21.25 -6.09
N LEU A 11 4.17 -20.21 -5.54
CA LEU A 11 4.40 -19.79 -4.16
C LEU A 11 3.46 -20.55 -3.21
N LYS A 12 4.05 -21.54 -2.54
CA LYS A 12 3.41 -22.43 -1.58
C LYS A 12 3.12 -21.69 -0.27
N SER A 13 2.00 -20.96 -0.16
CA SER A 13 1.26 -20.79 1.10
C SER A 13 -0.08 -20.06 0.94
N SER A 14 -1.13 -20.63 1.54
CA SER A 14 -2.47 -20.05 1.79
C SER A 14 -3.48 -20.00 0.61
N LYS A 15 -4.58 -20.71 0.83
CA LYS A 15 -5.73 -20.97 -0.05
C LYS A 15 -6.44 -19.68 -0.54
N LYS A 16 -6.02 -19.14 -1.69
CA LYS A 16 -6.81 -18.47 -2.77
C LYS A 16 -5.87 -17.50 -3.50
N CYS A 17 -5.31 -17.95 -4.62
CA CYS A 17 -4.54 -17.08 -5.51
C CYS A 17 -5.48 -16.46 -6.53
N HIS A 18 -5.71 -15.15 -6.46
CA HIS A 18 -6.16 -14.39 -7.62
C HIS A 18 -4.97 -14.23 -8.56
N LEU A 19 -5.11 -14.75 -9.78
CA LEU A 19 -4.12 -14.71 -10.84
C LEU A 19 -3.91 -13.24 -11.25
N VAL A 20 -2.99 -12.53 -10.61
CA VAL A 20 -2.58 -11.19 -11.07
C VAL A 20 -1.62 -11.42 -12.22
N LYS A 21 -2.12 -11.30 -13.46
CA LYS A 21 -1.28 -11.18 -14.66
C LYS A 21 -0.39 -9.96 -14.46
N LEU A 22 0.90 -10.17 -14.21
CA LEU A 22 1.81 -9.08 -13.92
C LEU A 22 2.58 -8.59 -15.14
N PHE A 23 2.78 -9.38 -16.21
CA PHE A 23 3.50 -8.90 -17.41
C PHE A 23 3.14 -9.73 -18.66
N ASP A 24 2.62 -9.08 -19.71
CA ASP A 24 2.31 -9.69 -21.03
C ASP A 24 3.47 -9.55 -22.05
N ASN A 25 4.68 -9.12 -21.63
CA ASN A 25 5.78 -8.85 -22.57
C ASN A 25 7.08 -9.58 -22.17
N CYS A 26 7.39 -10.69 -22.86
CA CYS A 26 8.58 -11.51 -22.61
C CYS A 26 9.91 -10.76 -22.83
N ALA A 27 9.94 -9.76 -23.71
CA ALA A 27 11.15 -8.97 -23.95
C ALA A 27 11.58 -8.14 -22.71
N LEU A 28 10.65 -7.85 -21.79
CA LEU A 28 10.96 -7.18 -20.53
C LEU A 28 11.52 -8.13 -19.47
N MET A 29 11.33 -9.46 -19.59
CA MET A 29 11.91 -10.43 -18.65
C MET A 29 13.43 -10.56 -18.82
N ASP A 30 13.93 -10.53 -20.06
CA ASP A 30 15.36 -10.76 -20.32
C ASP A 30 16.23 -9.54 -19.95
N TYR A 31 15.70 -8.31 -20.07
CA TYR A 31 16.33 -7.11 -19.52
C TYR A 31 16.25 -7.04 -17.97
N PHE A 32 15.33 -7.78 -17.36
CA PHE A 32 15.12 -7.83 -15.90
C PHE A 32 16.02 -8.86 -15.18
N LEU A 33 16.55 -9.85 -15.90
CA LEU A 33 17.41 -10.88 -15.30
C LEU A 33 18.85 -10.37 -15.02
N GLY A 34 19.28 -9.31 -15.71
CA GLY A 34 20.59 -8.66 -15.50
C GLY A 34 20.57 -7.41 -14.61
N MET A 35 19.39 -6.90 -14.27
CA MET A 35 19.20 -5.79 -13.35
C MET A 35 18.75 -6.40 -12.02
N THR A 36 19.55 -6.28 -10.97
CA THR A 36 19.13 -6.75 -9.65
C THR A 36 17.78 -6.09 -9.33
N ILE A 37 16.73 -6.90 -9.19
CA ILE A 37 15.30 -6.56 -8.94
C ILE A 37 15.10 -5.67 -7.68
N LEU A 38 16.18 -5.24 -7.03
CA LEU A 38 16.20 -4.89 -5.62
C LEU A 38 15.72 -3.48 -5.28
N ASP A 39 15.67 -2.51 -6.19
CA ASP A 39 15.30 -1.13 -5.77
C ASP A 39 14.43 -0.38 -6.79
N ILE A 40 13.22 -0.90 -7.11
CA ILE A 40 12.20 -0.03 -7.70
C ILE A 40 11.80 1.00 -6.62
N ILE A 41 12.30 2.21 -6.79
CA ILE A 41 12.01 3.36 -5.94
C ILE A 41 10.73 4.03 -6.44
N PHE A 42 9.74 4.15 -5.56
CA PHE A 42 8.49 4.85 -5.84
C PHE A 42 8.56 6.31 -5.38
N GLN A 43 7.95 7.20 -6.16
CA GLN A 43 7.59 8.53 -5.68
C GLN A 43 6.41 8.40 -4.72
N VAL A 44 6.50 9.01 -3.54
CA VAL A 44 5.43 8.95 -2.52
C VAL A 44 4.75 10.30 -2.42
N GLU A 45 3.46 10.31 -2.64
CA GLU A 45 2.61 11.49 -2.58
C GLU A 45 1.59 11.34 -1.47
N PHE A 46 1.38 12.41 -0.70
CA PHE A 46 0.31 12.45 0.29
C PHE A 46 -0.90 13.15 -0.32
N GLY A 47 -2.03 12.47 -0.35
CA GLY A 47 -3.28 13.00 -0.89
C GLY A 47 -3.72 14.30 -0.20
N THR A 48 -4.66 15.01 -0.83
CA THR A 48 -4.99 16.39 -0.42
C THR A 48 -5.96 16.44 0.77
N ALA A 49 -7.25 16.21 0.54
CA ALA A 49 -8.28 16.57 1.52
C ALA A 49 -8.45 15.54 2.65
N SER A 50 -8.64 14.28 2.31
CA SER A 50 -8.96 13.22 3.28
C SER A 50 -7.76 12.89 4.17
N PHE A 51 -6.58 12.75 3.56
CA PHE A 51 -5.32 12.59 4.28
C PHE A 51 -5.11 13.71 5.31
N ARG A 52 -5.27 14.99 4.91
CA ARG A 52 -5.10 16.14 5.83
C ARG A 52 -6.04 16.11 7.02
N TYR A 53 -7.29 15.68 6.84
CA TYR A 53 -8.25 15.59 7.94
C TYR A 53 -7.78 14.58 8.99
N TYR A 54 -7.40 13.38 8.59
CA TYR A 54 -6.97 12.36 9.54
C TYR A 54 -5.58 12.61 10.11
N GLU A 55 -4.66 13.15 9.31
CA GLU A 55 -3.32 13.55 9.76
C GLU A 55 -3.41 14.50 10.96
N LYS A 56 -4.34 15.47 10.95
CA LYS A 56 -4.54 16.41 12.07
C LYS A 56 -4.82 15.69 13.39
N VAL A 57 -5.50 14.55 13.37
CA VAL A 57 -5.78 13.74 14.57
C VAL A 57 -4.47 13.19 15.15
N PHE A 58 -3.58 12.67 14.30
CA PHE A 58 -2.28 12.15 14.72
C PHE A 58 -1.32 13.25 15.15
N VAL A 59 -1.27 14.37 14.44
CA VAL A 59 -0.48 15.55 14.84
C VAL A 59 -0.89 16.03 16.23
N ARG A 60 -2.19 16.11 16.50
CA ARG A 60 -2.70 16.54 17.81
C ARG A 60 -2.37 15.54 18.91
N LYS A 61 -2.47 14.23 18.65
CA LYS A 61 -2.24 13.19 19.66
C LYS A 61 -0.74 12.92 19.88
N TYR A 62 0.09 13.08 18.86
CA TYR A 62 1.51 12.71 18.85
C TYR A 62 2.38 13.76 18.15
N PRO A 63 2.44 15.02 18.60
CA PRO A 63 3.07 16.12 17.85
C PRO A 63 4.56 15.88 17.52
N LYS A 64 5.32 15.32 18.47
CA LYS A 64 6.75 15.00 18.25
C LYS A 64 6.93 13.70 17.45
N GLY A 65 6.20 12.65 17.83
CA GLY A 65 6.31 11.33 17.19
C GLY A 65 5.80 11.30 15.75
N TRP A 66 4.83 12.15 15.40
CA TRP A 66 4.21 12.15 14.08
C TRP A 66 5.19 12.53 12.96
N ILE A 67 6.08 13.48 13.20
CA ILE A 67 7.07 13.93 12.20
C ILE A 67 7.93 12.75 11.74
N GLU A 68 8.49 12.00 12.68
CA GLU A 68 9.29 10.81 12.38
C GLU A 68 8.46 9.65 11.85
N THR A 69 7.22 9.50 12.32
CA THR A 69 6.28 8.51 11.79
C THR A 69 6.00 8.74 10.31
N LYS A 70 5.73 9.99 9.91
CA LYS A 70 5.44 10.35 8.51
C LYS A 70 6.63 10.10 7.60
N LYS A 71 7.85 10.44 8.05
CA LYS A 71 9.10 10.10 7.35
C LYS A 71 9.26 8.59 7.19
N THR A 72 8.97 7.84 8.24
CA THR A 72 9.05 6.37 8.22
C THR A 72 8.04 5.78 7.24
N ILE A 73 6.78 6.24 7.25
CA ILE A 73 5.76 5.81 6.28
C ILE A 73 6.24 6.09 4.85
N ALA A 74 6.71 7.31 4.57
CA ALA A 74 7.19 7.67 3.24
C ALA A 74 8.39 6.81 2.80
N SER A 75 9.36 6.59 3.70
CA SER A 75 10.52 5.74 3.44
C SER A 75 10.13 4.29 3.16
N THR A 76 9.18 3.75 3.92
CA THR A 76 8.65 2.39 3.73
C THR A 76 7.93 2.26 2.39
N LEU A 77 7.05 3.21 2.05
CA LEU A 77 6.28 3.20 0.80
C LEU A 77 7.15 3.46 -0.43
N LYS A 78 8.24 4.23 -0.28
CA LYS A 78 9.26 4.41 -1.33
C LYS A 78 9.88 3.08 -1.77
N ARG A 79 9.92 2.09 -0.85
CA ARG A 79 10.39 0.71 -1.08
C ARG A 79 9.23 -0.30 -1.12
N ALA A 80 8.01 0.14 -1.47
CA ALA A 80 6.80 -0.69 -1.40
C ALA A 80 6.97 -2.06 -2.06
N TYR A 81 7.67 -2.16 -3.20
CA TYR A 81 7.92 -3.43 -3.87
C TYR A 81 8.69 -4.45 -3.01
N ALA A 82 9.72 -4.00 -2.27
CA ALA A 82 10.44 -4.86 -1.33
C ALA A 82 9.58 -5.18 -0.10
N VAL A 83 8.82 -4.20 0.40
CA VAL A 83 7.99 -4.34 1.61
C VAL A 83 6.74 -5.20 1.37
N GLN A 84 6.22 -5.28 0.14
CA GLN A 84 5.11 -6.18 -0.24
C GLN A 84 5.43 -7.66 0.01
N ARG A 85 6.72 -8.02 0.09
CA ARG A 85 7.15 -9.38 0.43
C ARG A 85 7.07 -9.68 1.94
N THR A 86 6.67 -8.70 2.74
CA THR A 86 6.51 -8.80 4.20
C THR A 86 5.04 -8.78 4.60
N THR A 87 4.74 -9.11 5.86
CA THR A 87 3.38 -9.08 6.42
C THR A 87 2.87 -7.68 6.76
N LEU A 88 3.62 -6.62 6.41
CA LEU A 88 3.26 -5.24 6.73
C LEU A 88 2.31 -4.62 5.71
N ILE A 89 2.36 -5.06 4.45
CA ILE A 89 1.53 -4.54 3.36
C ILE A 89 0.54 -5.62 2.91
N ASP A 90 -0.74 -5.34 3.06
CA ASP A 90 -1.82 -6.17 2.53
C ASP A 90 -2.35 -5.56 1.22
N PHE A 91 -2.54 -6.41 0.21
CA PHE A 91 -3.29 -6.04 -0.99
C PHE A 91 -4.80 -6.09 -0.69
N LEU A 92 -5.54 -5.05 -1.09
CA LEU A 92 -6.99 -4.96 -0.89
C LEU A 92 -7.78 -5.29 -2.15
N LYS A 93 -7.58 -4.51 -3.22
CA LYS A 93 -8.31 -4.68 -4.49
C LYS A 93 -7.57 -4.00 -5.65
N PRO A 94 -7.77 -4.43 -6.91
CA PRO A 94 -7.37 -3.65 -8.07
C PRO A 94 -8.26 -2.40 -8.20
N LEU A 95 -7.69 -1.31 -8.68
CA LEU A 95 -8.40 -0.06 -9.03
C LEU A 95 -8.41 0.20 -10.55
N GLY A 96 -7.53 -0.44 -11.30
CA GLY A 96 -7.41 -0.31 -12.74
C GLY A 96 -6.25 -1.14 -13.27
N GLU A 97 -5.96 -0.98 -14.56
CA GLU A 97 -4.82 -1.63 -15.19
C GLU A 97 -3.53 -1.05 -14.61
N ASN A 98 -2.75 -1.87 -13.89
CA ASN A 98 -1.52 -1.49 -13.19
C ASN A 98 -1.66 -0.62 -11.92
N VAL A 99 -2.89 -0.43 -11.41
CA VAL A 99 -3.13 0.31 -10.16
C VAL A 99 -3.81 -0.59 -9.13
N GLY A 100 -3.16 -0.76 -7.97
CA GLY A 100 -3.70 -1.52 -6.84
C GLY A 100 -3.94 -0.65 -5.62
N LEU A 101 -4.93 -1.04 -4.80
CA LEU A 101 -5.18 -0.49 -3.48
C LEU A 101 -4.56 -1.41 -2.42
N TYR A 102 -3.80 -0.83 -1.51
CA TYR A 102 -3.04 -1.54 -0.49
C TYR A 102 -3.24 -0.91 0.89
N LYS A 103 -2.86 -1.67 1.91
CA LYS A 103 -2.96 -1.29 3.32
C LYS A 103 -1.62 -1.56 4.00
N LEU A 104 -1.11 -0.57 4.73
CA LEU A 104 0.11 -0.69 5.55
C LEU A 104 -0.25 -0.47 7.02
N ASP A 105 0.06 -1.44 7.88
CA ASP A 105 0.00 -1.25 9.34
C ASP A 105 1.25 -0.46 9.81
N PHE A 106 1.08 0.52 10.69
CA PHE A 106 2.20 1.32 11.22
C PHE A 106 2.05 1.60 12.72
N ALA A 107 3.17 1.86 13.40
CA ALA A 107 3.17 2.39 14.77
C ALA A 107 3.70 3.82 14.78
N VAL A 108 3.22 4.64 15.71
CA VAL A 108 3.73 6.00 15.88
C VAL A 108 5.09 5.94 16.59
N ALA A 109 6.07 6.67 16.07
CA ALA A 109 7.41 6.76 16.65
C ALA A 109 7.35 7.22 18.11
N GLY A 110 8.14 6.58 18.97
CA GLY A 110 8.14 6.82 20.42
C GLY A 110 7.03 6.09 21.19
N THR A 111 6.15 5.35 20.51
CA THR A 111 5.22 4.43 21.20
C THR A 111 5.85 3.05 21.35
N GLN A 112 5.63 2.39 22.50
CA GLN A 112 6.10 1.01 22.74
C GLN A 112 5.09 -0.01 22.21
N MET A 113 4.50 0.25 21.04
CA MET A 113 3.50 -0.62 20.42
C MET A 113 4.02 -1.13 19.08
N SER A 114 3.73 -2.39 18.77
CA SER A 114 3.97 -2.91 17.43
C SER A 114 2.97 -2.30 16.42
N PRO A 115 3.30 -2.23 15.12
CA PRO A 115 2.39 -1.73 14.08
C PRO A 115 1.00 -2.36 14.16
N LYS A 116 0.96 -3.69 14.25
CA LYS A 116 -0.27 -4.47 14.33
C LYS A 116 -1.06 -4.22 15.62
N ALA A 117 -0.39 -4.13 16.77
CA ALA A 117 -1.05 -3.88 18.06
C ALA A 117 -1.59 -2.45 18.15
N SER A 118 -0.93 -1.48 17.52
CA SER A 118 -1.36 -0.08 17.53
C SER A 118 -2.68 0.14 16.77
N GLY A 119 -3.01 -0.76 15.83
CA GLY A 119 -4.21 -0.66 14.99
C GLY A 119 -4.22 0.50 14.00
N ASN A 120 -3.10 1.21 13.82
CA ASN A 120 -3.02 2.33 12.88
C ASN A 120 -2.63 1.85 11.48
N ARG A 121 -3.31 2.40 10.47
CA ARG A 121 -3.20 1.96 9.09
C ARG A 121 -3.12 3.11 8.11
N VAL A 122 -2.37 2.88 7.05
CA VAL A 122 -2.28 3.72 5.87
C VAL A 122 -2.95 2.98 4.71
N ILE A 123 -3.89 3.63 4.04
CA ILE A 123 -4.42 3.17 2.75
C ILE A 123 -3.73 3.95 1.66
N PHE A 124 -3.18 3.26 0.68
CA PHE A 124 -2.48 3.86 -0.43
C PHE A 124 -2.79 3.14 -1.75
N SER A 125 -2.80 3.90 -2.84
CA SER A 125 -2.75 3.34 -4.19
C SER A 125 -1.30 3.24 -4.65
N LEU A 126 -1.01 2.25 -5.49
CA LEU A 126 0.29 2.08 -6.12
C LEU A 126 0.08 1.85 -7.61
N SER A 127 0.66 2.74 -8.43
CA SER A 127 0.75 2.61 -9.89
C SER A 127 2.11 2.03 -10.25
N ASN A 128 2.14 0.82 -10.80
CA ASN A 128 3.38 0.22 -11.28
C ASN A 128 3.91 0.93 -12.53
N LYS A 129 3.00 1.46 -13.36
CA LYS A 129 3.33 2.17 -14.59
C LYS A 129 4.05 3.48 -14.29
N ASP A 130 3.48 4.28 -13.39
CA ASP A 130 3.99 5.64 -13.10
C ASP A 130 5.01 5.62 -11.96
N ARG A 131 5.16 4.50 -11.25
CA ARG A 131 5.99 4.35 -10.05
C ARG A 131 5.61 5.36 -8.95
N ILE A 132 4.32 5.63 -8.84
CA ILE A 132 3.76 6.55 -7.84
C ILE A 132 2.98 5.73 -6.80
N VAL A 133 3.26 6.03 -5.53
CA VAL A 133 2.43 5.65 -4.39
C VAL A 133 1.70 6.88 -3.89
N THR A 134 0.37 6.84 -3.92
CA THR A 134 -0.45 7.91 -3.35
C THR A 134 -1.05 7.44 -2.03
N VAL A 135 -0.67 8.09 -0.93
CA VAL A 135 -1.28 7.89 0.38
C VAL A 135 -2.65 8.57 0.41
N LEU A 136 -3.70 7.77 0.52
CA LEU A 136 -5.10 8.23 0.46
C LEU A 136 -5.66 8.51 1.85
N LEU A 137 -5.46 7.59 2.79
CA LEU A 137 -6.03 7.65 4.14
C LEU A 137 -5.00 7.22 5.17
N ILE A 138 -5.05 7.81 6.36
CA ILE A 138 -4.37 7.32 7.56
C ILE A 138 -5.40 7.29 8.67
N TYR A 139 -5.53 6.19 9.40
CA TYR A 139 -6.53 6.10 10.48
C TYR A 139 -6.15 5.03 11.52
N GLY A 140 -6.77 5.11 12.69
CA GLY A 140 -6.75 4.05 13.70
C GLY A 140 -8.00 3.19 13.59
N LYS A 141 -7.86 1.85 13.66
CA LYS A 141 -8.98 0.89 13.60
C LYS A 141 -10.08 1.19 14.63
N ASP A 142 -9.67 1.67 15.80
CA ASP A 142 -10.53 2.05 16.93
C ASP A 142 -11.50 3.20 16.60
N ARG A 143 -11.23 3.96 15.54
CA ARG A 143 -12.04 5.10 15.10
C ARG A 143 -13.00 4.79 13.94
N LEU A 144 -13.09 3.53 13.52
CA LEU A 144 -14.03 3.12 12.49
C LEU A 144 -15.48 3.18 13.01
N PRO A 145 -16.47 3.51 12.15
CA PRO A 145 -17.87 3.43 12.54
C PRO A 145 -18.26 2.01 12.94
N LYS A 146 -19.00 1.84 14.04
CA LYS A 146 -19.38 0.51 14.57
C LYS A 146 -20.38 -0.25 13.69
N ASN A 147 -21.05 0.44 12.77
CA ASN A 147 -22.11 -0.10 11.92
C ASN A 147 -21.62 -0.62 10.56
N MET A 148 -20.32 -0.62 10.29
CA MET A 148 -19.77 -1.14 9.03
C MET A 148 -18.41 -1.79 9.23
N THR A 149 -18.06 -2.67 8.30
CA THR A 149 -16.73 -3.29 8.28
C THR A 149 -15.66 -2.32 7.77
N GLU A 150 -14.40 -2.59 8.14
CA GLU A 150 -13.24 -1.82 7.69
C GLU A 150 -13.16 -1.73 6.16
N THR A 151 -13.37 -2.85 5.45
CA THR A 151 -13.33 -2.90 3.98
C THR A 151 -14.43 -2.06 3.34
N GLN A 152 -15.64 -2.07 3.90
CA GLN A 152 -16.75 -1.22 3.43
C GLN A 152 -16.43 0.26 3.63
N TRP A 153 -15.94 0.62 4.81
CA TRP A 153 -15.55 1.99 5.12
C TRP A 153 -14.44 2.50 4.19
N ILE A 154 -13.38 1.71 3.97
CA ILE A 154 -12.30 2.07 3.04
C ILE A 154 -12.86 2.29 1.64
N SER A 155 -13.69 1.37 1.15
CA SER A 155 -14.25 1.45 -0.21
C SER A 155 -15.11 2.70 -0.38
N GLN A 156 -15.93 3.04 0.61
CA GLN A 156 -16.74 4.25 0.60
C GLN A 156 -15.88 5.51 0.63
N MET A 157 -14.92 5.59 1.56
CA MET A 157 -14.06 6.76 1.70
C MET A 157 -13.17 7.02 0.47
N VAL A 158 -12.65 5.95 -0.13
CA VAL A 158 -11.82 6.03 -1.34
C VAL A 158 -12.67 6.49 -2.53
N LYS A 159 -13.88 5.94 -2.69
CA LYS A 159 -14.82 6.34 -3.75
C LYS A 159 -15.28 7.79 -3.59
N ASP A 160 -15.75 8.17 -2.40
CA ASP A 160 -16.33 9.48 -2.14
C ASP A 160 -15.32 10.62 -2.28
N LYS A 161 -14.04 10.35 -2.04
CA LYS A 161 -13.01 11.39 -1.96
C LYS A 161 -12.06 11.42 -3.14
N TYR A 162 -11.90 10.29 -3.83
CA TYR A 162 -10.96 10.15 -4.93
C TYR A 162 -11.60 9.61 -6.21
N GLY A 163 -12.88 9.21 -6.19
CA GLY A 163 -13.58 8.65 -7.36
C GLY A 163 -13.08 7.26 -7.77
N LEU A 164 -12.46 6.53 -6.84
CA LEU A 164 -11.79 5.23 -7.03
C LEU A 164 -12.62 4.03 -6.51
#